data_AF-A0A139APR3-F1
#
_entry.id   AF-A0A139APR3-F1
#
_cell.length_a   1.000
_cell.length_b   1.000
_cell.length_c   1.000
_cell.angle_alpha   90.00
_cell.angle_beta   90.00
_cell.angle_gamma   90.00
#
_symmetry.space_group_name_H-M   'P 1'
#
loop_
_entity.id
_entity.type
_entity.pdbx_description
1 polymer ?
#
loop_
_entity_poly.entity_id
_entity_poly.type
_entity_poly.pdbx_seq_one_letter_code
_entity_poly.pdbx_strand_id
1 'polypeptide(L)'
;VDLYDTTVAQISTLKLQGKIVICYFSAGSYENWRPDISAFPSSVIGKAMAGWAGEYWLDIRQLQILGPIMKNRMLLGVEKGCDGFDPDNVDEYTYTQKETNWPLNVTNQLAYNRLLADTAHSLGKLVALKNCQDLATTLLPWYDFAVVEQCAQYDECALSSPFINAGKAVFE
;
A
#
# COMPACT_ATOMS: atom_id res chain seq x y z
N VAL A 1 -0.95 -2.73 -11.72
CA VAL A 1 -0.63 -4.13 -12.10
C VAL A 1 0.06 -4.80 -10.92
N ASP A 2 -0.06 -6.10 -10.73
CA ASP A 2 0.60 -6.79 -9.61
C ASP A 2 2.14 -6.75 -9.75
N LEU A 3 2.84 -6.39 -8.66
CA LEU A 3 4.29 -6.25 -8.63
C LEU A 3 5.01 -7.56 -8.96
N TYR A 4 4.51 -8.70 -8.52
CA TYR A 4 5.20 -9.98 -8.66
C TYR A 4 4.79 -10.69 -9.96
N ASP A 5 3.50 -10.74 -10.27
CA ASP A 5 2.96 -11.54 -11.36
C ASP A 5 3.17 -10.89 -12.74
N THR A 6 3.37 -9.57 -12.78
CA THR A 6 3.61 -8.86 -14.04
C THR A 6 5.09 -8.89 -14.40
N THR A 7 5.46 -9.52 -15.50
CA THR A 7 6.87 -9.60 -15.96
C THR A 7 7.45 -8.25 -16.42
N VAL A 8 8.77 -8.13 -16.44
CA VAL A 8 9.49 -6.95 -17.00
C VAL A 8 9.08 -6.68 -18.44
N ALA A 9 8.91 -7.74 -19.25
CA ALA A 9 8.50 -7.61 -20.64
C ALA A 9 7.10 -6.98 -20.77
N GLN A 10 6.13 -7.43 -19.96
CA GLN A 10 4.79 -6.85 -19.94
C GLN A 10 4.79 -5.38 -19.51
N ILE A 11 5.54 -5.03 -18.46
CA ILE A 11 5.70 -3.63 -18.04
C ILE A 11 6.34 -2.81 -19.16
N SER A 12 7.42 -3.30 -19.77
CA SER A 12 8.07 -2.62 -20.90
C SER A 12 7.11 -2.40 -22.08
N THR A 13 6.24 -3.36 -22.39
CA THR A 13 5.22 -3.20 -23.43
C THR A 13 4.25 -2.06 -23.09
N LEU A 14 3.75 -1.98 -21.85
CA LEU A 14 2.89 -0.88 -21.41
C LEU A 14 3.61 0.47 -21.49
N LYS A 15 4.89 0.50 -21.07
CA LYS A 15 5.72 1.71 -21.13
C LYS A 15 5.96 2.20 -22.55
N LEU A 16 6.23 1.29 -23.50
CA LEU A 16 6.39 1.63 -24.93
C LEU A 16 5.09 2.20 -25.54
N GLN A 17 3.94 1.88 -24.96
CA GLN A 17 2.64 2.47 -25.33
C GLN A 17 2.36 3.81 -24.63
N GLY A 18 3.36 4.39 -23.96
CA GLY A 18 3.24 5.66 -23.25
C GLY A 18 2.42 5.58 -21.96
N LYS A 19 2.20 4.38 -21.41
CA LYS A 19 1.46 4.21 -20.14
C LYS A 19 2.35 4.51 -18.94
N ILE A 20 1.73 5.04 -17.89
CA ILE A 20 2.29 5.08 -16.54
C ILE A 20 1.92 3.76 -15.87
N VAL A 21 2.89 3.04 -15.31
CA VAL A 21 2.69 1.72 -14.70
C VAL A 21 2.84 1.83 -13.19
N ILE A 22 1.72 1.70 -12.48
CA ILE A 22 1.68 1.60 -11.03
C ILE A 22 1.68 0.13 -10.63
N CYS A 23 2.61 -0.24 -9.75
CA CYS A 23 2.80 -1.61 -9.29
C CYS A 23 2.20 -1.80 -7.89
N TYR A 24 1.25 -2.72 -7.81
CA TYR A 24 0.54 -3.13 -6.61
C TYR A 24 1.38 -4.09 -5.77
N PHE A 25 1.36 -3.91 -4.46
CA PHE A 25 1.73 -4.95 -3.51
C PHE A 25 1.01 -4.68 -2.17
N SER A 26 0.71 -5.72 -1.40
CA SER A 26 0.20 -5.49 -0.04
C SER A 26 1.30 -4.98 0.88
N ALA A 27 1.07 -3.87 1.57
CA ALA A 27 1.99 -3.34 2.58
C ALA A 27 1.54 -3.64 4.01
N GLY A 28 0.23 -3.79 4.24
CA GLY A 28 -0.32 -4.12 5.57
C GLY A 28 -0.57 -5.61 5.80
N SER A 29 -0.34 -6.47 4.81
CA SER A 29 -0.53 -7.91 4.98
C SER A 29 0.65 -8.75 4.48
N TYR A 30 0.81 -9.89 5.14
CA TYR A 30 1.63 -11.01 4.71
C TYR A 30 0.78 -11.94 3.84
N GLU A 31 1.28 -12.24 2.65
CA GLU A 31 0.64 -13.09 1.65
C GLU A 31 1.50 -14.36 1.48
N ASN A 32 1.00 -15.53 1.90
CA ASN A 32 1.83 -16.75 2.03
C ASN A 32 2.31 -17.35 0.70
N TRP A 33 1.86 -16.81 -0.43
CA TRP A 33 2.25 -17.20 -1.78
C TRP A 33 3.33 -16.31 -2.39
N ARG A 34 3.71 -15.21 -1.74
CA ARG A 34 4.75 -14.30 -2.26
C ARG A 34 6.14 -14.91 -2.12
N PRO A 35 7.07 -14.61 -3.03
CA PRO A 35 8.42 -15.19 -2.99
C PRO A 35 9.28 -14.67 -1.84
N ASP A 36 8.90 -13.53 -1.23
CA ASP A 36 9.65 -12.87 -0.15
C ASP A 36 9.15 -13.22 1.26
N ILE A 37 8.29 -14.25 1.40
CA ILE A 37 7.69 -14.63 2.69
C ILE A 37 8.72 -14.90 3.80
N SER A 38 9.91 -15.39 3.45
CA SER A 38 10.97 -15.67 4.43
C SER A 38 11.57 -14.41 5.06
N ALA A 39 11.30 -13.23 4.50
CA ALA A 39 11.75 -11.96 5.06
C ALA A 39 10.91 -11.53 6.28
N PHE A 40 9.73 -12.12 6.48
CA PHE A 40 8.82 -11.76 7.57
C PHE A 40 9.03 -12.68 8.78
N PRO A 41 9.58 -12.18 9.89
CA PRO A 41 9.63 -12.94 11.12
C PRO A 41 8.22 -13.16 11.68
N SER A 42 7.99 -14.28 12.36
CA SER A 42 6.67 -14.57 12.96
C SER A 42 6.18 -13.50 13.95
N SER A 43 7.10 -12.67 14.49
CA SER A 43 6.77 -11.58 15.41
C SER A 43 5.98 -10.44 14.76
N VAL A 44 5.99 -10.30 13.43
CA VAL A 44 5.21 -9.28 12.72
C VAL A 44 3.94 -9.83 12.10
N ILE A 45 3.73 -11.15 12.11
CA ILE A 45 2.57 -11.79 11.47
C ILE A 45 1.44 -11.92 12.50
N GLY A 46 0.31 -11.29 12.21
CA GLY A 46 -0.88 -11.24 13.04
C GLY A 46 -1.90 -12.32 12.69
N LYS A 47 -3.18 -11.97 12.81
CA LYS A 47 -4.30 -12.85 12.49
C LYS A 47 -4.52 -12.97 10.98
N ALA A 48 -5.13 -14.08 10.58
CA ALA A 48 -5.59 -14.27 9.21
C ALA A 48 -6.67 -13.24 8.87
N MET A 49 -6.59 -12.67 7.67
CA MET A 49 -7.52 -11.68 7.17
C MET A 49 -8.83 -12.37 6.73
N ALA A 50 -9.97 -11.83 7.17
CA ALA A 50 -11.26 -12.40 6.86
C ALA A 50 -11.56 -12.30 5.36
N GLY A 51 -11.89 -13.43 4.72
CA GLY A 51 -12.19 -13.47 3.28
C GLY A 51 -10.97 -13.72 2.37
N TRP A 52 -9.74 -13.66 2.91
CA TRP A 52 -8.50 -13.75 2.13
C TRP A 52 -7.63 -14.91 2.62
N ALA A 53 -7.78 -16.08 1.98
CA ALA A 53 -7.10 -17.29 2.40
C ALA A 53 -5.58 -17.20 2.18
N GLY A 54 -4.80 -17.40 3.23
CA GLY A 54 -3.33 -17.30 3.18
C GLY A 54 -2.79 -15.89 3.40
N GLU A 55 -3.66 -14.94 3.71
CA GLU A 55 -3.31 -13.55 4.00
C GLU A 55 -3.48 -13.22 5.48
N TYR A 56 -2.54 -12.46 6.03
CA TYR A 56 -2.44 -12.18 7.47
C TYR A 56 -2.03 -10.74 7.71
N TRP A 57 -2.65 -10.09 8.70
CA TRP A 57 -2.30 -8.72 9.10
C TRP A 57 -0.84 -8.61 9.58
N LEU A 58 -0.21 -7.46 9.33
CA LEU A 58 1.16 -7.17 9.78
C LEU A 58 1.16 -6.21 10.97
N ASP A 59 2.07 -6.40 11.93
CA ASP A 59 2.25 -5.40 12.98
C ASP A 59 2.96 -4.14 12.44
N ILE A 60 2.18 -3.20 11.90
CA ILE A 60 2.68 -1.95 11.30
C ILE A 60 3.46 -1.04 12.27
N ARG A 61 3.48 -1.35 13.56
CA ARG A 61 4.34 -0.66 14.54
C ARG A 61 5.80 -1.06 14.42
N GLN A 62 6.09 -2.21 13.82
CA GLN A 62 7.45 -2.75 13.67
C GLN A 62 8.17 -2.16 12.45
N LEU A 63 8.25 -0.83 12.39
CA LEU A 63 8.79 -0.08 11.24
C LEU A 63 10.22 -0.49 10.86
N GLN A 64 11.05 -0.85 11.85
CA GLN A 64 12.44 -1.28 11.62
C GLN A 64 12.54 -2.65 10.91
N ILE A 65 11.50 -3.48 11.01
CA ILE A 65 11.42 -4.77 10.32
C ILE A 65 10.72 -4.59 8.98
N LEU A 66 9.54 -3.96 8.98
CA LEU A 66 8.71 -3.83 7.78
C LEU A 66 9.29 -2.86 6.76
N GLY A 67 9.92 -1.76 7.20
CA GLY A 67 10.49 -0.75 6.31
C GLY A 67 11.47 -1.32 5.28
N PRO A 68 12.50 -2.06 5.68
CA PRO A 68 13.41 -2.74 4.75
C PRO A 68 12.70 -3.72 3.81
N ILE A 69 11.68 -4.44 4.27
CA ILE A 69 10.93 -5.39 3.44
C ILE A 69 10.16 -4.64 2.35
N MET A 70 9.39 -3.61 2.71
CA MET A 70 8.62 -2.81 1.76
C MET A 70 9.54 -2.04 0.80
N LYS A 71 10.68 -1.56 1.29
CA LYS A 71 11.70 -0.97 0.43
C LYS A 71 12.23 -1.97 -0.60
N ASN A 72 12.46 -3.23 -0.23
CA ASN A 72 12.89 -4.26 -1.18
C ASN A 72 11.82 -4.56 -2.23
N ARG A 73 10.53 -4.57 -1.84
CA ARG A 73 9.41 -4.66 -2.80
C ARG A 73 9.42 -3.49 -3.78
N MET A 74 9.61 -2.27 -3.28
CA MET A 74 9.70 -1.09 -4.14
C MET A 74 10.93 -1.12 -5.06
N LEU A 75 12.09 -1.56 -4.56
CA LEU A 75 13.31 -1.73 -5.37
C LEU A 75 13.11 -2.74 -6.51
N LEU A 76 12.43 -3.86 -6.24
CA LEU A 76 12.03 -4.80 -7.29
C LEU A 76 11.17 -4.09 -8.35
N GLY A 77 10.19 -3.28 -7.94
CA GLY A 77 9.38 -2.53 -8.90
C GLY A 77 10.18 -1.48 -9.69
N VAL A 78 11.16 -0.82 -9.07
CA VAL A 78 12.10 0.05 -9.78
C VAL A 78 12.84 -0.73 -10.87
N GLU A 79 13.40 -1.89 -10.53
CA GLU A 79 14.10 -2.77 -11.48
C GLU A 79 13.18 -3.20 -12.64
N LYS A 80 11.92 -3.52 -12.34
CA LYS A 80 10.94 -3.94 -13.34
C LYS A 80 10.39 -2.81 -14.20
N GLY A 81 10.67 -1.55 -13.85
CA GLY A 81 10.27 -0.37 -14.62
C GLY A 81 8.96 0.29 -14.20
N CYS A 82 8.48 0.03 -12.98
CA CYS A 82 7.31 0.71 -12.42
C CYS A 82 7.57 2.22 -12.26
N ASP A 83 6.55 3.04 -12.49
CA ASP A 83 6.57 4.49 -12.27
C ASP A 83 6.14 4.89 -10.85
N GLY A 84 5.40 4.01 -10.19
CA GLY A 84 4.91 4.22 -8.85
C GLY A 84 4.35 2.96 -8.22
N PHE A 85 3.86 3.12 -7.00
CA PHE A 85 3.39 2.02 -6.17
C PHE A 85 1.97 2.25 -5.67
N ASP A 86 1.24 1.15 -5.53
CA ASP A 86 -0.05 1.06 -4.87
C ASP A 86 0.08 0.08 -3.69
N PRO A 87 0.51 0.58 -2.52
CA PRO A 87 0.68 -0.24 -1.32
C PRO A 87 -0.68 -0.48 -0.65
N ASP A 88 -1.14 -1.73 -0.63
CA ASP A 88 -2.47 -2.11 -0.13
C ASP A 88 -2.51 -2.39 1.37
N ASN A 89 -3.71 -2.48 1.92
CA ASN A 89 -3.99 -2.77 3.33
C ASN A 89 -3.38 -1.74 4.29
N VAL A 90 -3.39 -0.46 3.90
CA VAL A 90 -2.78 0.66 4.64
C VAL A 90 -3.79 1.45 5.49
N ASP A 91 -4.83 0.74 5.95
CA ASP A 91 -5.98 1.19 6.74
C ASP A 91 -6.24 0.28 7.97
N GLU A 92 -5.28 -0.57 8.34
CA GLU A 92 -5.42 -1.62 9.36
C GLU A 92 -5.89 -1.10 10.74
N TYR A 93 -5.61 0.15 11.09
CA TYR A 93 -6.09 0.74 12.35
C TYR A 93 -7.62 0.82 12.48
N THR A 94 -8.34 0.68 11.37
CA THR A 94 -9.81 0.63 11.35
C THR A 94 -10.35 -0.71 11.87
N TYR A 95 -9.50 -1.73 11.97
CA TYR A 95 -9.84 -3.07 12.46
C TYR A 95 -9.55 -3.22 13.96
N THR A 96 -10.28 -4.12 14.61
CA THR A 96 -10.11 -4.38 16.04
C THR A 96 -8.88 -5.25 16.32
N GLN A 97 -8.34 -5.17 17.54
CA GLN A 97 -7.28 -6.06 18.01
C GLN A 97 -7.62 -7.55 17.86
N LYS A 98 -8.91 -7.93 17.94
CA LYS A 98 -9.32 -9.32 17.75
C LYS A 98 -9.16 -9.78 16.29
N GLU A 99 -9.28 -8.86 15.35
CA GLU A 99 -9.16 -9.09 13.92
C GLU A 99 -7.70 -9.06 13.44
N THR A 100 -6.85 -8.22 14.04
CA THR A 100 -5.45 -8.03 13.59
C THR A 100 -4.42 -8.75 14.47
N ASN A 101 -4.76 -9.03 15.74
CA ASN A 101 -3.87 -9.34 16.87
C ASN A 101 -3.25 -8.11 17.56
N TRP A 102 -3.42 -6.92 17.00
CA TRP A 102 -2.68 -5.72 17.39
C TRP A 102 -3.63 -4.57 17.76
N PRO A 103 -3.42 -3.87 18.88
CA PRO A 103 -4.21 -2.70 19.22
C PRO A 103 -3.67 -1.48 18.47
N LEU A 104 -3.87 -1.44 17.14
CA LEU A 104 -3.41 -0.34 16.30
C LEU A 104 -4.28 0.90 16.50
N ASN A 105 -3.67 2.06 16.29
CA ASN A 105 -4.34 3.35 16.34
C ASN A 105 -3.90 4.25 15.18
N VAL A 106 -4.58 5.38 15.03
CA VAL A 106 -4.29 6.38 13.99
C VAL A 106 -2.82 6.80 13.96
N THR A 107 -2.16 6.96 15.12
CA THR A 107 -0.74 7.33 15.16
C THR A 107 0.15 6.24 14.57
N ASN A 108 -0.19 4.97 14.80
CA ASN A 108 0.52 3.85 14.17
C ASN A 108 0.34 3.85 12.65
N GLN A 109 -0.89 4.04 12.17
CA GLN A 109 -1.16 4.08 10.72
C GLN A 109 -0.44 5.25 10.04
N LEU A 110 -0.53 6.46 10.62
CA LEU A 110 0.14 7.63 10.06
C LEU A 110 1.66 7.44 9.98
N ALA A 111 2.27 6.82 10.99
CA ALA A 111 3.71 6.55 10.97
C ALA A 111 4.10 5.57 9.87
N TYR A 112 3.32 4.50 9.67
CA TYR A 112 3.59 3.50 8.64
C TYR A 112 3.33 4.05 7.23
N ASN A 113 2.21 4.74 7.02
CA ASN A 113 1.86 5.33 5.72
C ASN A 113 2.89 6.37 5.28
N ARG A 114 3.38 7.21 6.20
CA ARG A 114 4.48 8.15 5.90
C ARG A 114 5.78 7.44 5.56
N LEU A 115 6.13 6.36 6.26
CA LEU A 115 7.31 5.55 5.93
C LEU A 115 7.22 5.01 4.49
N LEU A 116 6.07 4.48 4.09
CA LEU A 116 5.85 3.97 2.73
C LEU A 116 6.01 5.07 1.69
N ALA A 117 5.37 6.22 1.91
CA ALA A 117 5.44 7.36 1.01
C ALA A 117 6.86 7.92 0.88
N ASP A 118 7.53 8.19 2.01
CA ASP A 118 8.91 8.68 2.04
C ASP A 118 9.86 7.68 1.34
N THR A 119 9.62 6.38 1.51
CA THR A 119 10.42 5.34 0.83
C THR A 119 10.22 5.40 -0.68
N ALA A 120 8.99 5.45 -1.17
CA ALA A 120 8.69 5.56 -2.60
C ALA A 120 9.29 6.84 -3.22
N HIS A 121 9.14 7.97 -2.55
CA HIS A 121 9.69 9.26 -2.97
C HIS A 121 11.22 9.27 -2.96
N SER A 122 11.87 8.61 -1.99
CA SER A 122 13.33 8.45 -1.97
C SER A 122 13.88 7.68 -3.18
N LEU A 123 13.02 6.88 -3.83
CA LEU A 123 13.32 6.13 -5.05
C LEU A 123 12.89 6.89 -6.32
N GLY A 124 12.37 8.11 -6.19
CA GLY A 124 11.85 8.92 -7.29
C GLY A 124 10.59 8.34 -7.93
N LYS A 125 9.75 7.66 -7.16
CA LYS A 125 8.54 6.96 -7.62
C LYS A 125 7.29 7.57 -7.03
N LEU A 126 6.18 7.49 -7.77
CA LEU A 126 4.86 7.91 -7.29
C LEU A 126 4.32 6.91 -6.25
N VAL A 127 3.40 7.35 -5.40
CA VAL A 127 2.74 6.48 -4.41
C VAL A 127 1.26 6.82 -4.20
N ALA A 128 0.45 5.76 -4.13
CA ALA A 128 -1.00 5.83 -3.89
C ALA A 128 -1.37 5.69 -2.42
N LEU A 129 -2.35 6.47 -1.95
CA LEU A 129 -3.06 6.16 -0.70
C LEU A 129 -4.26 5.26 -1.02
N LYS A 130 -4.22 4.01 -0.55
CA LYS A 130 -5.25 3.00 -0.80
C LYS A 130 -6.25 2.93 0.38
N ASN A 131 -7.55 3.08 0.10
CA ASN A 131 -8.74 3.01 1.01
C ASN A 131 -8.73 3.81 2.34
N CYS A 132 -7.59 4.35 2.79
CA CYS A 132 -7.44 5.10 4.05
C CYS A 132 -7.83 6.58 3.90
N GLN A 133 -8.97 6.88 3.27
CA GLN A 133 -9.35 8.27 2.94
C GLN A 133 -9.86 9.07 4.13
N ASP A 134 -10.24 8.43 5.22
CA ASP A 134 -10.53 9.13 6.48
C ASP A 134 -9.30 9.84 7.08
N LEU A 135 -8.07 9.40 6.72
CA LEU A 135 -6.82 10.10 7.01
C LEU A 135 -6.33 11.01 5.88
N ALA A 136 -7.08 11.16 4.78
CA ALA A 136 -6.64 11.85 3.57
C ALA A 136 -6.17 13.28 3.86
N THR A 137 -6.87 14.05 4.68
CA THR A 137 -6.46 15.43 5.01
C THR A 137 -5.06 15.49 5.63
N THR A 138 -4.71 14.51 6.46
CA THR A 138 -3.40 14.46 7.15
C THR A 138 -2.31 13.87 6.26
N LEU A 139 -2.65 12.90 5.41
CA LEU A 139 -1.71 12.20 4.52
C LEU A 139 -1.54 12.88 3.16
N LEU A 140 -2.41 13.84 2.80
CA LEU A 140 -2.39 14.55 1.52
C LEU A 140 -1.00 15.07 1.13
N PRO A 141 -0.17 15.64 2.03
CA PRO A 141 1.16 16.11 1.65
C PRO A 141 2.14 14.99 1.23
N TRP A 142 1.90 13.74 1.62
CA TRP A 142 2.80 12.59 1.39
C TRP A 142 2.46 11.76 0.16
N TYR A 143 1.24 11.82 -0.37
CA TYR A 143 0.79 10.92 -1.43
C TYR A 143 0.52 11.66 -2.73
N ASP A 144 0.79 11.02 -3.88
CA ASP A 144 0.68 11.65 -5.20
C ASP A 144 -0.74 11.53 -5.76
N PHE A 145 -1.45 10.47 -5.40
CA PHE A 145 -2.82 10.17 -5.79
C PHE A 145 -3.46 9.21 -4.78
N ALA A 146 -4.77 8.96 -4.94
CA ALA A 146 -5.49 7.97 -4.15
C ALA A 146 -6.01 6.85 -5.06
N VAL A 147 -6.10 5.64 -4.49
CA VAL A 147 -6.85 4.51 -5.04
C VAL A 147 -7.91 4.16 -4.02
N VAL A 148 -9.17 4.11 -4.45
CA VAL A 148 -10.31 3.86 -3.54
C VAL A 148 -11.16 2.76 -4.15
N GLU A 149 -11.53 1.77 -3.36
CA GLU A 149 -12.43 0.72 -3.80
C GLU A 149 -13.84 1.00 -3.28
N GLN A 150 -14.84 0.85 -4.14
CA GLN A 150 -16.25 0.76 -3.76
C GLN A 150 -16.80 1.97 -3.00
N CYS A 151 -16.20 3.16 -3.14
CA CYS A 151 -16.68 4.33 -2.39
C CYS A 151 -18.13 4.68 -2.73
N ALA A 152 -18.56 4.41 -3.96
CA ALA A 152 -19.94 4.66 -4.38
C ALA A 152 -20.93 3.67 -3.73
N GLN A 153 -20.48 2.43 -3.46
CA GLN A 153 -21.29 1.42 -2.79
C GLN A 153 -21.49 1.75 -1.31
N TYR A 154 -20.48 2.34 -0.66
CA TYR A 154 -20.48 2.63 0.78
C TYR A 154 -20.77 4.11 1.12
N ASP A 155 -21.02 4.96 0.11
CA ASP A 155 -21.26 6.41 0.27
C ASP A 155 -20.07 7.17 0.91
N GLU A 156 -18.85 6.78 0.51
CA GLU A 156 -17.59 7.25 1.10
C GLU A 156 -16.78 8.13 0.14
N CYS A 157 -17.24 8.35 -1.10
CA CYS A 157 -16.47 9.07 -2.11
C CYS A 157 -16.09 10.50 -1.69
N ALA A 158 -16.91 11.12 -0.84
CA ALA A 158 -16.64 12.45 -0.30
C ALA A 158 -15.33 12.51 0.52
N LEU A 159 -14.88 11.39 1.11
CA LEU A 159 -13.61 11.31 1.86
C LEU A 159 -12.39 11.57 0.97
N SER A 160 -12.51 11.39 -0.35
CA SER A 160 -11.44 11.68 -1.31
C SER A 160 -11.32 13.16 -1.70
N SER A 161 -12.25 14.01 -1.25
CA SER A 161 -12.25 15.45 -1.58
C SER A 161 -10.91 16.16 -1.32
N PRO A 162 -10.13 15.85 -0.26
CA PRO A 162 -8.81 16.46 -0.07
C PRO A 162 -7.86 16.27 -1.26
N PHE A 163 -7.87 15.10 -1.92
CA PHE A 163 -7.06 14.84 -3.10
C PHE A 163 -7.58 15.62 -4.31
N ILE A 164 -8.89 15.56 -4.57
CA ILE A 164 -9.54 16.25 -5.70
C ILE A 164 -9.31 17.76 -5.61
N ASN A 165 -9.53 18.36 -4.44
CA ASN A 165 -9.36 19.79 -4.20
C ASN A 165 -7.90 20.24 -4.34
N ALA A 166 -6.94 19.34 -4.11
CA ALA A 166 -5.53 19.58 -4.32
C ALA A 166 -5.06 19.32 -5.77
N GLY A 167 -5.98 18.96 -6.68
CA GLY A 167 -5.66 18.61 -8.07
C GLY A 167 -4.96 17.26 -8.23
N LYS A 168 -5.05 16.38 -7.22
CA LYS A 168 -4.49 15.03 -7.26
C LYS A 168 -5.53 14.03 -7.75
N ALA A 169 -5.07 13.05 -8.53
CA ALA A 169 -5.95 12.03 -9.08
C ALA A 169 -6.52 11.13 -7.98
N VAL A 170 -7.73 10.63 -8.22
CA VAL A 170 -8.40 9.59 -7.45
C VAL A 170 -8.83 8.53 -8.45
N PHE A 171 -8.34 7.31 -8.29
CA PHE A 171 -8.75 6.16 -9.08
C PHE A 171 -9.75 5.35 -8.24
N GLU A 172 -10.94 5.14 -8.80
CA GLU A 172 -12.04 4.37 -8.21
C GLU A 172 -12.35 3.14 -9.07
#